data_AF-A0A536NVZ6-F1
#
_entry.id   AF-A0A536NVZ6-F1
#
_cell.length_a   1.000
_cell.length_b   1.000
_cell.length_c   1.000
_cell.angle_alpha   90.00
_cell.angle_beta   90.00
_cell.angle_gamma   90.00
#
_symmetry.space_group_name_H-M   'P 1'
#
loop_
_entity.id
_entity.type
_entity.pdbx_description
1 polymer ?
#
loop_
_entity_poly.entity_id
_entity_poly.type
_entity_poly.pdbx_seq_one_letter_code
_entity_poly.pdbx_strand_id
1 'polypeptide(L)'
;MRRQRAKQGQALIEYAFLMVLLATISIAVILLAGNQLKTAYNDISFEFNHLTDSNSYAPDGSVVPPGTTISCTPGTQPVLRGHKWKCH
;
A
#
# COMPACT_ATOMS: atom_id res chain seq x y z
N MET A 1 -18.87 55.56 10.79
CA MET A 1 -18.75 54.42 9.85
C MET A 1 -17.44 53.66 10.10
N ARG A 2 -17.45 52.53 10.82
CA ARG A 2 -16.28 51.63 10.96
C ARG A 2 -16.75 50.18 11.11
N ARG A 3 -17.02 49.50 9.99
CA ARG A 3 -17.44 48.08 9.98
C ARG A 3 -17.00 47.29 8.74
N GLN A 4 -15.95 47.74 8.04
CA GLN A 4 -15.46 47.06 6.83
C GLN A 4 -14.19 46.20 7.04
N ARG A 5 -13.45 46.38 8.15
CA ARG A 5 -12.18 45.65 8.39
C ARG A 5 -12.34 44.20 8.84
N ALA A 6 -13.50 43.79 9.37
CA ALA A 6 -13.72 42.42 9.86
C ALA A 6 -13.93 41.38 8.73
N LYS A 7 -14.31 41.80 7.52
CA LYS A 7 -14.63 40.87 6.42
C LYS A 7 -13.40 40.30 5.70
N GLN A 8 -12.26 40.99 5.71
CA GLN A 8 -11.05 40.54 5.02
C GLN A 8 -10.27 39.47 5.78
N GLY A 9 -10.30 39.48 7.12
CA GLY A 9 -9.62 38.46 7.95
C GLY A 9 -10.33 37.10 7.98
N GLN A 10 -11.66 37.10 7.85
CA GLN A 10 -12.47 35.87 7.82
C GLN A 10 -12.16 35.01 6.59
N ALA A 11 -11.99 35.64 5.42
CA ALA A 11 -11.60 34.93 4.21
C ALA A 11 -10.18 34.33 4.30
N LEU A 12 -9.23 35.03 4.93
CA LEU A 12 -7.86 34.51 5.11
C LEU A 12 -7.80 33.28 6.01
N ILE A 13 -8.58 33.25 7.08
CA ILE A 13 -8.69 32.09 7.97
C ILE A 13 -9.29 30.90 7.22
N GLU A 14 -10.30 31.15 6.38
CA GLU A 14 -10.97 30.11 5.60
C GLU A 14 -10.00 29.46 4.60
N TYR A 15 -9.22 30.26 3.86
CA TYR A 15 -8.17 29.73 2.98
C TYR A 15 -7.05 29.02 3.75
N ALA A 16 -6.66 29.50 4.93
CA ALA A 16 -5.66 28.83 5.76
C ALA A 16 -6.15 27.43 6.22
N PHE A 17 -7.41 27.32 6.66
CA PHE A 17 -8.01 26.03 7.01
C PHE A 17 -8.11 25.10 5.81
N LEU A 18 -8.47 25.61 4.62
CA LEU A 18 -8.50 24.82 3.40
C LEU A 18 -7.11 24.30 3.01
N MET A 19 -6.07 25.11 3.16
CA MET A 19 -4.69 24.69 2.86
C MET A 19 -4.19 23.63 3.85
N VAL A 20 -4.54 23.74 5.13
CA VAL A 20 -4.22 22.71 6.14
C VAL A 20 -4.99 21.42 5.88
N LEU A 21 -6.28 21.51 5.52
CA LEU A 21 -7.08 20.35 5.12
C LEU A 21 -6.48 19.64 3.90
N LEU A 22 -6.13 20.41 2.86
CA LEU A 22 -5.51 19.87 1.65
C LEU A 22 -4.17 19.17 1.98
N ALA A 23 -3.31 19.82 2.77
CA ALA A 23 -2.02 19.27 3.15
C ALA A 23 -2.16 17.97 3.95
N THR A 24 -3.07 17.92 4.92
CA THR A 24 -3.31 16.72 5.73
C THR A 24 -3.85 15.55 4.90
N ILE A 25 -4.78 15.82 3.97
CA ILE A 25 -5.28 14.81 3.03
C ILE A 25 -4.14 14.30 2.13
N SER A 26 -3.31 15.21 1.60
CA SER A 26 -2.19 14.85 0.72
C SER A 26 -1.18 13.95 1.43
N ILE A 27 -0.81 14.29 2.68
CA ILE A 27 0.07 13.48 3.53
C ILE A 27 -0.54 12.11 3.80
N ALA A 28 -1.84 12.06 4.15
CA ALA A 28 -2.53 10.80 4.40
C ALA A 28 -2.49 9.89 3.16
N VAL A 29 -2.78 10.42 1.97
CA VAL A 29 -2.71 9.66 0.71
C VAL A 29 -1.31 9.14 0.45
N ILE A 30 -0.27 9.96 0.63
CA ILE A 30 1.13 9.53 0.44
C ILE A 30 1.50 8.38 1.39
N LEU A 31 1.10 8.47 2.66
CA LEU A 31 1.37 7.41 3.64
C LEU A 31 0.63 6.11 3.31
N LEU A 32 -0.66 6.20 2.98
CA LEU A 32 -1.46 5.03 2.62
C LEU A 32 -0.97 4.38 1.32
N ALA A 33 -0.73 5.18 0.29
CA ALA A 33 -0.22 4.70 -1.00
C ALA A 33 1.19 4.13 -0.86
N GLY A 34 2.06 4.79 -0.08
CA GLY A 34 3.42 4.32 0.18
C GLY A 34 3.45 2.96 0.88
N ASN A 35 2.58 2.74 1.87
CA ASN A 35 2.49 1.45 2.55
C ASN A 35 1.97 0.36 1.60
N GLN A 36 0.90 0.64 0.83
CA GLN A 36 0.36 -0.30 -0.15
C GLN A 36 1.38 -0.66 -1.24
N LEU A 37 2.12 0.33 -1.75
CA LEU A 37 3.15 0.13 -2.77
C LEU A 37 4.31 -0.72 -2.23
N LYS A 38 4.75 -0.46 -1.00
CA LYS A 38 5.81 -1.25 -0.36
C LYS A 38 5.39 -2.71 -0.18
N THR A 39 4.16 -2.95 0.28
CA THR A 39 3.63 -4.31 0.41
C THR A 39 3.58 -5.02 -0.94
N ALA A 40 3.03 -4.36 -1.97
CA ALA A 40 2.97 -4.93 -3.31
C ALA A 40 4.36 -5.20 -3.91
N TYR A 41 5.32 -4.31 -3.72
CA TYR A 41 6.70 -4.50 -4.17
C TYR A 41 7.36 -5.69 -3.50
N ASN A 42 7.20 -5.85 -2.18
CA ASN A 42 7.75 -6.97 -1.44
C ASN A 42 7.14 -8.31 -1.90
N ASP A 43 5.82 -8.34 -2.13
CA ASP A 43 5.13 -9.53 -2.63
C ASP A 43 5.63 -9.93 -4.03
N ILE A 44 5.75 -8.98 -4.96
CA ILE A 44 6.25 -9.25 -6.32
C ILE A 44 7.73 -9.65 -6.28
N SER A 45 8.55 -8.97 -5.48
CA SER A 45 9.97 -9.28 -5.36
C SER A 45 10.19 -10.68 -4.81
N PHE A 46 9.38 -11.10 -3.84
CA PHE A 46 9.40 -12.47 -3.35
C PHE A 46 8.97 -13.47 -4.43
N GLU A 47 7.84 -13.24 -5.10
CA GLU A 47 7.34 -14.10 -6.17
C GLU A 47 8.34 -14.25 -7.33
N PHE A 48 9.18 -13.25 -7.59
CA PHE A 48 10.23 -13.38 -8.58
C PHE A 48 11.50 -14.06 -8.04
N ASN A 49 11.98 -13.64 -6.87
CA ASN A 49 13.25 -14.13 -6.31
C ASN A 49 13.18 -15.60 -5.90
N HIS A 50 12.04 -16.08 -5.39
CA HIS A 50 11.90 -17.49 -5.01
C HIS A 50 11.93 -18.45 -6.21
N LEU A 51 11.75 -17.96 -7.45
CA LEU A 51 11.89 -18.80 -8.64
C LEU A 51 13.35 -19.07 -8.99
N THR A 52 14.26 -18.19 -8.59
CA THR A 52 15.66 -18.22 -9.00
C THR A 52 16.64 -18.46 -7.85
N ASP A 53 16.25 -18.14 -6.61
CA ASP A 53 17.13 -18.20 -5.44
C ASP A 53 16.60 -19.20 -4.40
N SER A 54 17.43 -20.21 -4.11
CA SER A 54 17.18 -21.26 -3.12
C SER A 54 17.11 -20.76 -1.68
N ASN A 55 17.58 -19.55 -1.43
CA ASN A 55 17.58 -18.91 -0.11
C ASN A 55 16.48 -17.84 0.03
N SER A 56 15.44 -17.88 -0.80
CA SER A 56 14.29 -17.01 -0.63
C SER A 56 13.46 -17.44 0.58
N TYR A 57 13.35 -16.52 1.53
CA TYR A 57 12.50 -16.70 2.71
C TYR A 57 11.13 -16.10 2.43
N ALA A 58 10.08 -16.85 2.72
CA ALA A 58 8.73 -16.31 2.73
C ALA A 58 8.58 -15.22 3.80
N PRO A 59 7.53 -14.37 3.71
CA PRO A 59 7.30 -13.32 4.71
C PRO A 59 7.13 -13.83 6.15
N ASP A 60 6.86 -15.12 6.33
CA ASP A 60 6.77 -15.82 7.63
C ASP A 60 8.13 -16.34 8.13
N GLY A 61 9.21 -16.16 7.37
CA GLY A 61 10.56 -16.63 7.68
C GLY A 61 10.84 -18.08 7.29
N SER A 62 9.90 -18.78 6.64
CA SER A 62 10.12 -20.14 6.14
C SER A 62 10.95 -20.15 4.86
N VAL A 63 11.81 -21.15 4.68
CA VAL A 63 12.57 -21.34 3.44
C VAL A 63 11.66 -21.94 2.39
N VAL A 64 11.53 -21.26 1.25
CA VAL A 64 10.72 -21.73 0.12
C VAL A 64 11.67 -22.19 -0.99
N PRO A 65 11.78 -23.51 -1.25
CA PRO A 65 12.68 -24.04 -2.27
C PRO A 65 12.38 -23.47 -3.67
N PRO A 66 13.39 -23.34 -4.54
CA PRO A 66 13.20 -22.71 -5.82
C PRO A 66 12.28 -23.55 -6.71
N GLY A 67 11.31 -22.89 -7.34
CA GLY A 67 10.31 -23.55 -8.19
C GLY A 67 9.23 -24.33 -7.41
N THR A 68 9.05 -24.06 -6.12
CA THR A 68 7.89 -24.61 -5.39
C THR A 68 6.60 -24.06 -5.98
N THR A 69 5.86 -24.94 -6.63
CA THR A 69 4.46 -24.70 -6.98
C THR A 69 3.64 -24.67 -5.70
N ILE A 70 2.73 -23.69 -5.57
CA ILE A 70 1.80 -23.63 -4.44
C ILE A 70 1.14 -24.99 -4.22
N SER A 71 1.37 -25.57 -3.04
CA SER A 71 0.73 -26.80 -2.58
C SER A 71 -0.49 -26.42 -1.77
N CYS A 72 -1.67 -26.63 -2.35
CA CYS A 72 -2.94 -26.44 -1.67
C CYS A 72 -3.36 -27.74 -0.96
N THR A 73 -4.19 -27.64 0.08
CA THR A 73 -4.78 -28.83 0.70
C THR A 73 -5.50 -29.69 -0.33
N PRO A 74 -5.47 -31.03 -0.20
CA PRO A 74 -6.09 -31.92 -1.17
C PRO A 74 -7.55 -31.53 -1.43
N GLY A 75 -7.91 -31.28 -2.69
CA GLY A 75 -9.24 -30.83 -3.11
C GLY A 75 -9.41 -29.31 -3.31
N THR A 76 -8.39 -28.51 -2.98
CA THR A 76 -8.36 -27.08 -3.30
C THR A 76 -7.35 -26.83 -4.43
N GLN A 77 -7.74 -26.05 -5.44
CA GLN A 77 -6.92 -25.77 -6.61
C GLN A 77 -6.26 -24.39 -6.50
N PRO A 78 -4.99 -24.23 -6.94
CA PRO A 78 -4.35 -22.94 -6.98
C PRO A 78 -5.04 -22.06 -8.03
N VAL A 79 -5.51 -20.89 -7.62
CA VAL A 79 -6.11 -19.87 -8.49
C VAL A 79 -5.27 -18.61 -8.40
N LEU A 80 -4.91 -18.04 -9.55
CA LEU A 80 -4.22 -16.76 -9.61
C LEU A 80 -5.20 -15.64 -9.22
N ARG A 81 -4.96 -14.96 -8.10
CA ARG A 81 -5.75 -13.79 -7.67
C ARG A 81 -4.86 -12.57 -7.57
N GLY A 82 -4.98 -11.68 -8.57
CA GLY A 82 -4.08 -10.54 -8.70
C GLY A 82 -2.71 -11.00 -9.15
N HIS A 83 -1.67 -10.68 -8.37
CA HIS A 83 -0.27 -11.04 -8.64
C HIS A 83 0.22 -12.23 -7.81
N LYS A 84 -0.66 -12.92 -7.08
CA LYS A 84 -0.30 -14.01 -6.17
C LYS A 84 -1.18 -15.23 -6.40
N TRP A 85 -0.59 -16.41 -6.37
CA TRP A 85 -1.33 -17.67 -6.37
C TRP A 85 -1.98 -17.87 -4.99
N LYS A 86 -3.26 -18.25 -4.96
CA LYS A 86 -4.00 -18.54 -3.72
C LYS A 86 -4.75 -19.85 -3.87
N CYS A 87 -4.88 -20.61 -2.78
CA CYS A 87 -5.77 -21.76 -2.74
C CYS A 87 -7.23 -21.30 -2.65
N HIS A 88 -8.13 -22.00 -3.34
CA HIS A 88 -9.57 -21.72 -3.33
C HIS A 88 -10.24 -22.19 -2.03
#